data_AF-A0A383AKJ3-F1
#
_entry.id   AF-A0A383AKJ3-F1
#
_cell.length_a   1.000
_cell.length_b   1.000
_cell.length_c   1.000
_cell.angle_alpha   90.00
_cell.angle_beta   90.00
_cell.angle_gamma   90.00
#
_symmetry.space_group_name_H-M   'P 1'
#
loop_
_entity.id
_entity.type
_entity.pdbx_description
1 polymer ?
#
loop_
_entity_poly.entity_id
_entity_poly.type
_entity_poly.pdbx_seq_one_letter_code
_entity_poly.pdbx_strand_id
1 'polypeptide(L)'
;KQNPDGSWGVSSRERQHPVAITGYTLMAFQAAGNLPNEGKYGKNVNDGMKYLLKGTQGYFGNPSSGQYMYGHGIATIALGELYGKTRSKVIRGKLENAIKLIIASQNAQGGWRYRPVPRDADISVTVLQVVALRAAKNAGINVPKETINKAVGYVRACYHPGTGGFGYQPGSGPGFARTAAAIYSLQVCGQYDDKLVKEGSKYLIANNRSSQQWYVYGTFYAAPAQYMIGGKTWEDWYKVAGGSAVKDSIK
;
A
#
# COMPACT_ATOMS: atom_id res chain seq x y z
N LYS A 1 -14.01 12.95 -9.68
CA LYS A 1 -14.12 14.42 -9.45
C LYS A 1 -13.62 14.74 -8.04
N GLN A 2 -12.94 15.87 -7.83
CA GLN A 2 -12.52 16.32 -6.50
C GLN A 2 -13.65 17.08 -5.82
N ASN A 3 -13.84 16.87 -4.51
CA ASN A 3 -14.82 17.55 -3.67
C ASN A 3 -14.30 18.93 -3.22
N PRO A 4 -15.17 19.87 -2.80
CA PRO A 4 -14.75 21.20 -2.36
C PRO A 4 -13.77 21.20 -1.17
N ASP A 5 -13.79 20.17 -0.34
CA ASP A 5 -12.91 20.04 0.83
C ASP A 5 -11.51 19.49 0.49
N GLY A 6 -11.27 19.14 -0.77
CA GLY A 6 -10.04 18.58 -1.31
C GLY A 6 -10.04 17.05 -1.46
N SER A 7 -11.01 16.34 -0.89
CA SER A 7 -11.09 14.88 -0.98
C SER A 7 -11.53 14.38 -2.36
N TRP A 8 -11.30 13.09 -2.64
CA TRP A 8 -11.90 12.39 -3.76
C TRP A 8 -12.87 11.29 -3.30
N GLY A 9 -13.92 11.11 -4.10
CA GLY A 9 -14.96 10.08 -3.94
C GLY A 9 -16.32 10.63 -4.39
N VAL A 10 -16.97 9.92 -5.32
CA VAL A 10 -18.22 10.33 -5.96
C VAL A 10 -19.34 9.33 -5.68
N SER A 11 -19.04 8.03 -5.61
CA SER A 11 -20.04 7.00 -5.26
C SER A 11 -20.29 6.95 -3.75
N SER A 12 -21.44 6.40 -3.34
CA SER A 12 -21.74 6.18 -1.92
C SER A 12 -20.71 5.30 -1.22
N ARG A 13 -20.13 4.33 -1.94
CA ARG A 13 -19.07 3.46 -1.41
C ARG A 13 -17.75 4.21 -1.24
N GLU A 14 -17.36 5.02 -2.21
CA GLU A 14 -16.12 5.82 -2.11
C GLU A 14 -16.19 6.83 -0.97
N ARG A 15 -17.36 7.45 -0.75
CA ARG A 15 -17.59 8.37 0.37
C ARG A 15 -17.44 7.75 1.75
N GLN A 16 -17.47 6.42 1.88
CA GLN A 16 -17.17 5.73 3.14
C GLN A 16 -15.67 5.65 3.41
N HIS A 17 -14.82 5.87 2.39
CA HIS A 17 -13.36 5.74 2.48
C HIS A 17 -12.60 6.93 1.86
N PRO A 18 -12.97 8.19 2.16
CA PRO A 18 -12.45 9.36 1.44
C PRO A 18 -10.94 9.54 1.62
N VAL A 19 -10.38 9.12 2.75
CA VAL A 19 -8.93 9.13 3.02
C VAL A 19 -8.19 8.21 2.06
N ALA A 20 -8.66 6.96 1.91
CA ALA A 20 -8.04 5.97 1.03
C ALA A 20 -8.13 6.40 -0.44
N ILE A 21 -9.31 6.83 -0.88
CA ILE A 21 -9.52 7.28 -2.27
C ILE A 21 -8.68 8.51 -2.58
N THR A 22 -8.59 9.46 -1.65
CA THR A 22 -7.72 10.64 -1.82
C THR A 22 -6.25 10.26 -1.91
N GLY A 23 -5.77 9.37 -1.03
CA GLY A 23 -4.38 8.93 -1.05
C GLY A 23 -4.00 8.20 -2.35
N TYR A 24 -4.82 7.27 -2.84
CA TYR A 24 -4.60 6.63 -4.15
C TYR A 24 -4.60 7.64 -5.30
N THR A 25 -5.54 8.58 -5.29
CA THR A 25 -5.64 9.60 -6.32
C THR A 25 -4.39 10.49 -6.34
N LEU A 26 -3.87 10.87 -5.17
CA LEU A 26 -2.64 11.63 -5.06
C LEU A 26 -1.42 10.85 -5.55
N MET A 27 -1.31 9.54 -5.26
CA MET A 27 -0.24 8.70 -5.79
C MET A 27 -0.30 8.63 -7.33
N ALA A 28 -1.49 8.52 -7.91
CA ALA A 28 -1.67 8.54 -9.37
C ALA A 28 -1.24 9.87 -10.00
N PHE A 29 -1.63 11.02 -9.41
CA PHE A 29 -1.18 12.33 -9.89
C PHE A 29 0.34 12.50 -9.82
N GLN A 30 0.96 12.04 -8.73
CA GLN A 30 2.41 12.07 -8.57
C GLN A 30 3.12 11.20 -9.60
N ALA A 31 2.61 10.01 -9.89
CA ALA A 31 3.15 9.14 -10.93
C ALA A 31 3.07 9.78 -12.33
N ALA A 32 2.07 10.64 -12.55
CA ALA A 32 1.93 11.44 -13.77
C ALA A 32 2.69 12.79 -13.72
N GLY A 33 3.58 13.01 -12.74
CA GLY A 33 4.41 14.21 -12.65
C GLY A 33 3.72 15.47 -12.11
N ASN A 34 2.56 15.34 -11.44
CA ASN A 34 1.88 16.48 -10.82
C ASN A 34 2.18 16.53 -9.32
N LEU A 35 2.67 17.67 -8.83
CA LEU A 35 2.99 17.93 -7.43
C LEU A 35 2.16 19.11 -6.90
N PRO A 36 2.12 19.37 -5.57
CA PRO A 36 1.37 20.50 -5.02
C PRO A 36 1.78 21.82 -5.67
N ASN A 37 0.84 22.47 -6.35
CA ASN A 37 1.03 23.71 -7.12
C ASN A 37 1.97 23.62 -8.33
N GLU A 38 2.27 22.41 -8.81
CA GLU A 38 3.11 22.15 -9.99
C GLU A 38 2.42 21.22 -10.99
N GLY A 39 2.59 21.50 -12.28
CA GLY A 39 1.95 20.75 -13.37
C GLY A 39 0.47 21.10 -13.56
N LYS A 40 -0.15 20.49 -14.58
CA LYS A 40 -1.53 20.77 -15.01
C LYS A 40 -2.55 20.61 -13.88
N TYR A 41 -2.34 19.65 -12.99
CA TYR A 41 -3.25 19.35 -11.87
C TYR A 41 -2.69 19.79 -10.51
N GLY A 42 -1.71 20.69 -10.49
CA GLY A 42 -1.01 21.08 -9.26
C GLY A 42 -1.93 21.63 -8.16
N LYS A 43 -2.95 22.41 -8.54
CA LYS A 43 -3.97 22.89 -7.58
C LYS A 43 -4.75 21.74 -6.95
N ASN A 44 -5.19 20.77 -7.75
CA ASN A 44 -5.91 19.60 -7.26
C ASN A 44 -5.05 18.79 -6.28
N VAL A 45 -3.78 18.55 -6.62
CA VAL A 45 -2.83 17.84 -5.75
C VAL A 45 -2.63 18.58 -4.44
N ASN A 46 -2.48 19.92 -4.48
CA ASN A 46 -2.34 20.74 -3.28
C ASN A 46 -3.58 20.68 -2.38
N ASP A 47 -4.78 20.75 -2.95
CA ASP A 47 -6.03 20.70 -2.18
C ASP A 47 -6.24 19.31 -1.55
N GLY A 48 -5.86 18.24 -2.26
CA GLY A 48 -5.85 16.87 -1.75
C GLY A 48 -4.84 16.64 -0.63
N MET A 49 -3.62 17.17 -0.79
CA MET A 49 -2.61 17.16 0.27
C MET A 49 -3.13 17.89 1.51
N LYS A 50 -3.70 19.09 1.35
CA LYS A 50 -4.29 19.85 2.46
C LYS A 50 -5.42 19.06 3.14
N TYR A 51 -6.25 18.36 2.39
CA TYR A 51 -7.28 17.47 2.95
C TYR A 51 -6.67 16.40 3.87
N LEU A 52 -5.62 15.69 3.43
CA LEU A 52 -4.96 14.67 4.27
C LEU A 52 -4.23 15.27 5.48
N LEU A 53 -3.77 16.52 5.40
CA LEU A 53 -3.12 17.21 6.52
C LEU A 53 -4.11 17.71 7.58
N LYS A 54 -5.42 17.78 7.29
CA LYS A 54 -6.45 18.17 8.28
C LYS A 54 -6.51 17.18 9.47
N GLY A 55 -7.11 17.64 10.57
CA GLY A 55 -7.36 16.84 11.77
C GLY A 55 -6.22 16.81 12.79
N THR A 56 -6.36 15.97 13.82
CA THR A 56 -5.42 15.86 14.95
C THR A 56 -4.06 15.26 14.54
N GLN A 57 -3.07 15.38 15.41
CA GLN A 57 -1.71 14.88 15.16
C GLN A 57 -1.73 13.36 14.91
N GLY A 58 -1.24 12.93 13.75
CA GLY A 58 -0.98 11.52 13.43
C GLY A 58 -2.17 10.67 12.95
N TYR A 59 -3.41 11.17 12.97
CA TYR A 59 -4.58 10.40 12.47
C TYR A 59 -5.13 10.93 11.14
N PHE A 60 -5.67 10.03 10.31
CA PHE A 60 -6.39 10.36 9.08
C PHE A 60 -7.82 9.84 9.15
N GLY A 61 -8.78 10.74 9.37
CA GLY A 61 -10.18 10.35 9.54
C GLY A 61 -10.47 9.78 10.94
N ASN A 62 -11.53 8.97 11.07
CA ASN A 62 -12.01 8.47 12.36
C ASN A 62 -11.34 7.13 12.75
N PRO A 63 -10.52 7.06 13.82
CA PRO A 63 -9.83 5.84 14.25
C PRO A 63 -10.77 4.72 14.72
N SER A 64 -12.02 5.05 15.07
CA SER A 64 -13.05 4.07 15.44
C SER A 64 -13.71 3.40 14.23
N SER A 65 -13.39 3.84 13.00
CA SER A 65 -13.89 3.20 11.79
C SER A 65 -13.32 1.78 11.63
N GLY A 66 -14.16 0.85 11.20
CA GLY A 66 -13.84 -0.58 11.21
C GLY A 66 -12.68 -1.02 10.31
N GLN A 67 -12.24 -0.19 9.35
CA GLN A 67 -11.15 -0.44 8.41
C GLN A 67 -10.12 0.71 8.35
N TYR A 68 -10.01 1.47 9.45
CA TYR A 68 -9.21 2.69 9.55
C TYR A 68 -7.77 2.54 8.99
N MET A 69 -7.06 1.48 9.37
CA MET A 69 -5.63 1.33 9.04
C MET A 69 -5.35 1.16 7.55
N TYR A 70 -6.34 0.77 6.73
CA TYR A 70 -6.21 0.84 5.27
C TYR A 70 -6.01 2.28 4.81
N GLY A 71 -6.97 3.15 5.15
CA GLY A 71 -6.91 4.56 4.79
C GLY A 71 -5.68 5.24 5.39
N HIS A 72 -5.35 4.91 6.64
CA HIS A 72 -4.17 5.44 7.31
C HIS A 72 -2.87 5.11 6.56
N GLY A 73 -2.68 3.83 6.20
CA GLY A 73 -1.52 3.39 5.44
C GLY A 73 -1.43 4.09 4.08
N ILE A 74 -2.53 4.10 3.32
CA ILE A 74 -2.59 4.72 1.98
C ILE A 74 -2.28 6.22 2.01
N ALA A 75 -2.87 6.96 2.96
CA ALA A 75 -2.59 8.38 3.14
C ALA A 75 -1.12 8.63 3.56
N THR A 76 -0.58 7.77 4.41
CA THR A 76 0.82 7.86 4.85
C THR A 76 1.78 7.62 3.68
N ILE A 77 1.52 6.66 2.79
CA ILE A 77 2.31 6.45 1.57
C ILE A 77 2.29 7.72 0.71
N ALA A 78 1.10 8.24 0.40
CA ALA A 78 0.95 9.42 -0.45
C ALA A 78 1.70 10.65 0.11
N LEU A 79 1.59 10.90 1.41
CA LEU A 79 2.32 11.98 2.07
C LEU A 79 3.83 11.72 2.17
N GLY A 80 4.24 10.46 2.39
CA GLY A 80 5.64 10.06 2.40
C GLY A 80 6.32 10.33 1.06
N GLU A 81 5.66 9.96 -0.03
CA GLU A 81 6.15 10.21 -1.39
C GLU A 81 6.16 11.70 -1.73
N LEU A 82 5.12 12.45 -1.37
CA LEU A 82 5.08 13.90 -1.56
C LEU A 82 6.19 14.59 -0.76
N TYR A 83 6.42 14.18 0.49
CA TYR A 83 7.48 14.75 1.32
C TYR A 83 8.86 14.44 0.73
N GLY A 84 9.08 13.22 0.24
CA GLY A 84 10.33 12.84 -0.42
C GLY A 84 10.67 13.72 -1.63
N LYS A 85 9.65 14.11 -2.41
CA LYS A 85 9.82 14.96 -3.60
C LYS A 85 9.90 16.46 -3.28
N THR A 86 9.07 16.95 -2.36
CA THR A 86 8.90 18.40 -2.12
C THR A 86 9.68 18.94 -0.93
N ARG A 87 10.08 18.07 0.01
CA ARG A 87 10.66 18.45 1.31
C ARG A 87 9.80 19.42 2.13
N SER A 88 8.51 19.50 1.85
CA SER A 88 7.57 20.41 2.48
C SER A 88 7.49 20.22 4.00
N LYS A 89 7.83 21.27 4.76
CA LYS A 89 7.82 21.25 6.23
C LYS A 89 6.43 20.96 6.80
N VAL A 90 5.36 21.38 6.11
CA VAL A 90 3.98 21.14 6.57
C VAL A 90 3.59 19.66 6.52
N ILE A 91 4.22 18.86 5.65
CA ILE A 91 3.98 17.41 5.61
C ILE A 91 4.73 16.69 6.72
N ARG A 92 5.97 17.12 7.02
CA ARG A 92 6.89 16.38 7.91
C ARG A 92 6.26 16.04 9.25
N GLY A 93 5.69 17.03 9.96
CA GLY A 93 5.13 16.81 11.30
C GLY A 93 3.96 15.82 11.33
N LYS A 94 3.04 15.91 10.34
CA LYS A 94 1.92 14.95 10.22
C LYS A 94 2.44 13.55 9.91
N LEU A 95 3.41 13.45 9.00
CA LEU A 95 4.00 12.19 8.54
C LEU A 95 4.76 11.48 9.67
N GLU A 96 5.59 12.18 10.44
CA GLU A 96 6.31 11.59 11.59
C GLU A 96 5.33 11.01 12.63
N ASN A 97 4.22 11.71 12.91
CA ASN A 97 3.20 11.21 13.83
C ASN A 97 2.41 10.03 13.25
N ALA A 98 2.11 10.04 11.95
CA ALA A 98 1.47 8.90 11.29
C ALA A 98 2.35 7.65 11.32
N ILE A 99 3.67 7.80 11.17
CA ILE A 99 4.64 6.71 11.26
C ILE A 99 4.76 6.18 12.69
N LYS A 100 4.77 7.05 13.70
CA LYS A 100 4.71 6.64 15.11
C LYS A 100 3.46 5.80 15.40
N LEU A 101 2.30 6.20 14.88
CA LEU A 101 1.06 5.42 15.04
C LEU A 101 1.17 4.04 14.39
N ILE A 102 1.71 3.96 13.16
CA ILE A 102 1.93 2.69 12.48
C ILE A 102 2.83 1.79 13.33
N ILE A 103 3.98 2.29 13.80
CA ILE A 103 4.91 1.52 14.63
C ILE A 103 4.22 1.02 15.92
N ALA A 104 3.49 1.89 16.61
CA ALA A 104 2.79 1.56 17.85
C ALA A 104 1.63 0.55 17.67
N SER A 105 1.09 0.44 16.45
CA SER A 105 -0.02 -0.46 16.13
C SER A 105 0.43 -1.85 15.69
N GLN A 106 1.75 -2.10 15.55
CA GLN A 106 2.26 -3.42 15.15
C GLN A 106 2.03 -4.44 16.26
N ASN A 107 1.40 -5.56 15.94
CA ASN A 107 1.16 -6.61 16.93
C ASN A 107 2.42 -7.44 17.22
N ALA A 108 2.33 -8.34 18.22
CA ALA A 108 3.44 -9.22 18.61
C ALA A 108 3.92 -10.17 17.50
N GLN A 109 3.05 -10.51 16.53
CA GLN A 109 3.41 -11.35 15.38
C GLN A 109 4.16 -10.57 14.30
N GLY A 110 4.15 -9.23 14.36
CA GLY A 110 4.83 -8.35 13.41
C GLY A 110 3.96 -7.76 12.31
N GLY A 111 2.65 -8.01 12.31
CA GLY A 111 1.73 -7.50 11.30
C GLY A 111 0.77 -6.43 11.84
N TRP A 112 -0.13 -5.98 10.96
CA TRP A 112 -1.16 -4.99 11.26
C TRP A 112 -2.52 -5.44 10.74
N ARG A 113 -3.58 -4.91 11.34
CA ARG A 113 -4.95 -5.06 10.86
C ARG A 113 -5.72 -3.75 10.99
N TYR A 114 -7.05 -3.83 11.02
CA TYR A 114 -7.94 -2.75 10.69
C TYR A 114 -7.99 -1.57 11.66
N ARG A 115 -7.67 -1.80 12.94
CA ARG A 115 -7.68 -0.78 13.99
C ARG A 115 -6.24 -0.44 14.41
N PRO A 116 -5.99 0.79 14.88
CA PRO A 116 -4.66 1.22 15.34
C PRO A 116 -4.35 0.66 16.74
N VAL A 117 -4.43 -0.66 16.89
CA VAL A 117 -4.15 -1.38 18.14
C VAL A 117 -3.36 -2.66 17.84
N PRO A 118 -2.40 -3.04 18.68
CA PRO A 118 -1.49 -4.17 18.43
C PRO A 118 -2.14 -5.53 18.77
N ARG A 119 -3.33 -5.82 18.22
CA ARG A 119 -4.13 -7.01 18.59
C ARG A 119 -4.06 -8.13 17.57
N ASP A 120 -4.17 -7.82 16.29
CA ASP A 120 -4.28 -8.80 15.21
C ASP A 120 -3.59 -8.31 13.94
N ALA A 121 -3.47 -9.20 12.95
CA ALA A 121 -2.78 -8.93 11.71
C ALA A 121 -3.39 -9.66 10.52
N ASP A 122 -3.25 -9.08 9.32
CA ASP A 122 -3.38 -9.77 8.04
C ASP A 122 -2.44 -9.16 6.99
N ILE A 123 -2.18 -9.90 5.92
CA ILE A 123 -1.32 -9.45 4.81
C ILE A 123 -1.86 -8.18 4.13
N SER A 124 -3.18 -8.05 4.00
CA SER A 124 -3.80 -6.95 3.23
C SER A 124 -3.64 -5.58 3.87
N VAL A 125 -3.55 -5.49 5.20
CA VAL A 125 -3.21 -4.24 5.88
C VAL A 125 -1.71 -4.11 6.08
N THR A 126 -1.02 -5.21 6.35
CA THR A 126 0.44 -5.23 6.57
C THR A 126 1.20 -4.64 5.38
N VAL A 127 0.83 -4.99 4.14
CA VAL A 127 1.47 -4.46 2.93
C VAL A 127 1.43 -2.93 2.87
N LEU A 128 0.30 -2.31 3.23
CA LEU A 128 0.18 -0.85 3.22
C LEU A 128 1.07 -0.20 4.27
N GLN A 129 1.17 -0.80 5.46
CA GLN A 129 1.99 -0.26 6.52
C GLN A 129 3.48 -0.35 6.18
N VAL A 130 3.95 -1.47 5.63
CA VAL A 130 5.37 -1.60 5.27
C VAL A 130 5.75 -0.68 4.09
N VAL A 131 4.85 -0.46 3.14
CA VAL A 131 5.07 0.52 2.05
C VAL A 131 5.10 1.94 2.60
N ALA A 132 4.22 2.28 3.55
CA ALA A 132 4.24 3.58 4.23
C ALA A 132 5.56 3.80 4.98
N LEU A 133 6.01 2.79 5.74
CA LEU A 133 7.30 2.82 6.43
C LEU A 133 8.47 2.97 5.46
N ARG A 134 8.42 2.29 4.30
CA ARG A 134 9.45 2.45 3.26
C ARG A 134 9.45 3.84 2.65
N ALA A 135 8.29 4.40 2.34
CA ALA A 135 8.16 5.76 1.82
C ALA A 135 8.73 6.79 2.81
N ALA A 136 8.44 6.64 4.11
CA ALA A 136 9.01 7.48 5.16
C ALA A 136 10.53 7.34 5.26
N LYS A 137 11.06 6.11 5.25
CA LYS A 137 12.50 5.84 5.27
C LYS A 137 13.22 6.47 4.07
N ASN A 138 12.67 6.32 2.85
CA ASN A 138 13.20 6.96 1.65
C ASN A 138 13.21 8.50 1.74
N ALA A 139 12.24 9.07 2.46
CA ALA A 139 12.15 10.50 2.70
C ALA A 139 13.02 11.00 3.87
N GLY A 140 13.80 10.13 4.52
CA GLY A 140 14.70 10.50 5.62
C GLY A 140 14.03 10.56 7.00
N ILE A 141 12.86 9.94 7.16
CA ILE A 141 12.23 9.74 8.47
C ILE A 141 12.72 8.43 9.06
N ASN A 142 13.10 8.45 10.34
CA ASN A 142 13.60 7.26 11.02
C ASN A 142 12.50 6.19 11.16
N VAL A 143 12.85 4.95 10.81
CA VAL A 143 12.01 3.76 10.98
C VAL A 143 12.87 2.68 11.65
N PRO A 144 12.46 2.17 12.83
CA PRO A 144 13.22 1.14 13.52
C PRO A 144 13.41 -0.12 12.66
N LYS A 145 14.64 -0.62 12.58
CA LYS A 145 14.95 -1.88 11.86
C LYS A 145 14.13 -3.05 12.40
N GLU A 146 13.90 -3.08 13.70
CA GLU A 146 13.16 -4.16 14.36
C GLU A 146 11.69 -4.24 13.90
N THR A 147 11.04 -3.10 13.65
CA THR A 147 9.69 -3.06 13.09
C THR A 147 9.64 -3.74 11.71
N ILE A 148 10.67 -3.51 10.88
CA ILE A 148 10.78 -4.12 9.55
C ILE A 148 11.08 -5.62 9.65
N ASN A 149 11.99 -6.03 10.53
CA ASN A 149 12.34 -7.44 10.74
C ASN A 149 11.10 -8.26 11.16
N LYS A 150 10.31 -7.74 12.10
CA LYS A 150 9.07 -8.36 12.55
C LYS A 150 8.05 -8.48 11.42
N ALA A 151 7.90 -7.45 10.59
CA ALA A 151 7.02 -7.48 9.43
C ALA A 151 7.44 -8.54 8.40
N VAL A 152 8.75 -8.67 8.13
CA VAL A 152 9.29 -9.73 7.27
C VAL A 152 8.97 -11.11 7.86
N GLY A 153 9.18 -11.31 9.16
CA GLY A 153 8.82 -12.55 9.86
C GLY A 153 7.33 -12.90 9.72
N TYR A 154 6.45 -11.92 9.94
CA TYR A 154 5.01 -12.09 9.78
C TYR A 154 4.62 -12.51 8.35
N VAL A 155 5.18 -11.84 7.34
CA VAL A 155 4.87 -12.14 5.94
C VAL A 155 5.36 -13.54 5.56
N ARG A 156 6.57 -13.94 6.00
CA ARG A 156 7.07 -15.32 5.81
C ARG A 156 6.19 -16.36 6.49
N ALA A 157 5.65 -16.07 7.67
CA ALA A 157 4.73 -16.97 8.37
C ALA A 157 3.39 -17.17 7.63
N CYS A 158 3.01 -16.26 6.73
CA CYS A 158 1.83 -16.39 5.88
C CYS A 158 2.07 -17.24 4.61
N TYR A 159 3.30 -17.72 4.38
CA TYR A 159 3.65 -18.52 3.22
C TYR A 159 3.04 -19.93 3.30
N HIS A 160 2.60 -20.46 2.16
CA HIS A 160 2.01 -21.80 2.04
C HIS A 160 2.93 -22.73 1.21
N PRO A 161 3.75 -23.59 1.85
CA PRO A 161 4.78 -24.39 1.17
C PRO A 161 4.25 -25.29 0.06
N GLY A 162 3.06 -25.86 0.22
CA GLY A 162 2.49 -26.78 -0.78
C GLY A 162 2.08 -26.12 -2.10
N THR A 163 1.98 -24.79 -2.16
CA THR A 163 1.53 -24.07 -3.37
C THR A 163 2.48 -22.98 -3.82
N GLY A 164 3.37 -22.50 -2.96
CA GLY A 164 4.22 -21.33 -3.23
C GLY A 164 3.49 -19.98 -3.09
N GLY A 165 2.21 -19.98 -2.69
CA GLY A 165 1.41 -18.77 -2.46
C GLY A 165 1.44 -18.30 -1.00
N PHE A 166 0.71 -17.21 -0.72
CA PHE A 166 0.55 -16.68 0.63
C PHE A 166 -0.93 -16.53 1.00
N GLY A 167 -1.24 -16.79 2.26
CA GLY A 167 -2.56 -16.59 2.85
C GLY A 167 -2.76 -15.20 3.46
N TYR A 168 -3.94 -14.94 4.03
CA TYR A 168 -4.19 -13.71 4.78
C TYR A 168 -3.44 -13.67 6.11
N GLN A 169 -3.36 -14.82 6.76
CA GLN A 169 -2.78 -15.05 8.07
C GLN A 169 -1.97 -16.34 8.06
N PRO A 170 -1.04 -16.55 9.01
CA PRO A 170 -0.36 -17.83 9.17
C PRO A 170 -1.36 -18.98 9.27
N GLY A 171 -1.12 -20.06 8.51
CA GLY A 171 -1.99 -21.23 8.46
C GLY A 171 -3.24 -21.10 7.58
N SER A 172 -3.49 -19.94 6.95
CA SER A 172 -4.60 -19.79 6.00
C SER A 172 -4.21 -20.17 4.56
N GLY A 173 -5.21 -20.57 3.76
CA GLY A 173 -5.01 -20.95 2.36
C GLY A 173 -4.52 -19.79 1.48
N PRO A 174 -3.75 -20.09 0.42
CA PRO A 174 -3.15 -19.08 -0.44
C PRO A 174 -4.20 -18.38 -1.32
N GLY A 175 -3.90 -17.17 -1.77
CA GLY A 175 -4.72 -16.50 -2.79
C GLY A 175 -3.98 -15.42 -3.56
N PHE A 176 -4.38 -15.20 -4.81
CA PHE A 176 -3.70 -14.29 -5.76
C PHE A 176 -3.34 -12.93 -5.16
N ALA A 177 -4.32 -12.19 -4.63
CA ALA A 177 -4.07 -10.86 -4.06
C ALA A 177 -3.18 -10.87 -2.80
N ARG A 178 -3.25 -11.94 -1.99
CA ARG A 178 -2.46 -12.09 -0.77
C ARG A 178 -1.01 -12.42 -1.14
N THR A 179 -0.80 -13.32 -2.10
CA THR A 179 0.53 -13.60 -2.68
C THR A 179 1.16 -12.33 -3.23
N ALA A 180 0.43 -11.54 -4.01
CA ALA A 180 0.92 -10.28 -4.58
C ALA A 180 1.35 -9.28 -3.50
N ALA A 181 0.50 -9.06 -2.51
CA ALA A 181 0.79 -8.20 -1.36
C ALA A 181 1.99 -8.70 -0.54
N ALA A 182 2.11 -10.00 -0.33
CA ALA A 182 3.19 -10.61 0.45
C ALA A 182 4.55 -10.46 -0.22
N ILE A 183 4.69 -10.83 -1.51
CA ILE A 183 5.98 -10.70 -2.19
C ILE A 183 6.38 -9.24 -2.35
N TYR A 184 5.42 -8.34 -2.59
CA TYR A 184 5.68 -6.90 -2.62
C TYR A 184 6.18 -6.40 -1.26
N SER A 185 5.56 -6.86 -0.17
CA SER A 185 5.98 -6.52 1.20
C SER A 185 7.43 -6.95 1.47
N LEU A 186 7.81 -8.17 1.08
CA LEU A 186 9.17 -8.68 1.24
C LEU A 186 10.18 -7.81 0.47
N GLN A 187 9.91 -7.51 -0.79
CA GLN A 187 10.80 -6.68 -1.63
C GLN A 187 10.92 -5.24 -1.11
N VAL A 188 9.82 -4.62 -0.69
CA VAL A 188 9.81 -3.27 -0.09
C VAL A 188 10.64 -3.23 1.21
N CYS A 189 10.64 -4.32 1.96
CA CYS A 189 11.47 -4.53 3.15
C CYS A 189 12.92 -4.95 2.84
N GLY A 190 13.32 -4.93 1.56
CA GLY A 190 14.70 -5.19 1.12
C GLY A 190 15.03 -6.68 0.89
N GLN A 191 14.04 -7.57 0.91
CA GLN A 191 14.23 -9.01 0.69
C GLN A 191 14.06 -9.36 -0.80
N TYR A 192 14.84 -8.71 -1.68
CA TYR A 192 14.68 -8.82 -3.14
C TYR A 192 14.97 -10.23 -3.68
N ASP A 193 16.03 -10.88 -3.17
CA ASP A 193 16.47 -12.21 -3.60
C ASP A 193 15.83 -13.38 -2.85
N ASP A 194 14.86 -13.10 -1.97
CA ASP A 194 14.20 -14.12 -1.15
C ASP A 194 13.54 -15.19 -2.04
N LYS A 195 13.80 -16.47 -1.71
CA LYS A 195 13.24 -17.60 -2.45
C LYS A 195 11.72 -17.55 -2.50
N LEU A 196 11.07 -17.07 -1.43
CA LEU A 196 9.62 -16.97 -1.36
C LEU A 196 9.05 -15.90 -2.30
N VAL A 197 9.83 -14.86 -2.65
CA VAL A 197 9.45 -13.88 -3.68
C VAL A 197 9.40 -14.56 -5.05
N LYS A 198 10.41 -15.38 -5.36
CA LYS A 198 10.48 -16.13 -6.64
C LYS A 198 9.36 -17.17 -6.75
N GLU A 199 9.06 -17.88 -5.67
CA GLU A 199 7.96 -18.86 -5.63
C GLU A 199 6.58 -18.18 -5.72
N GLY A 200 6.38 -17.09 -4.99
CA GLY A 200 5.14 -16.31 -5.08
C GLY A 200 4.94 -15.68 -6.47
N SER A 201 6.01 -15.23 -7.13
CA SER A 201 5.93 -14.74 -8.51
C SER A 201 5.43 -15.83 -9.47
N LYS A 202 5.96 -17.05 -9.37
CA LYS A 202 5.48 -18.20 -10.16
C LYS A 202 4.01 -18.50 -9.87
N TYR A 203 3.62 -18.47 -8.59
CA TYR A 203 2.22 -18.64 -8.20
C TYR A 203 1.32 -17.59 -8.87
N LEU A 204 1.71 -16.31 -8.90
CA LEU A 204 0.92 -15.25 -9.53
C LEU A 204 0.75 -15.46 -11.03
N ILE A 205 1.81 -15.83 -11.75
CA ILE A 205 1.73 -16.09 -13.19
C ILE A 205 0.78 -17.26 -13.47
N ALA A 206 0.92 -18.37 -12.73
CA ALA A 206 0.08 -19.56 -12.91
C ALA A 206 -1.40 -19.33 -12.57
N ASN A 207 -1.69 -18.38 -11.69
CA ASN A 207 -3.05 -18.11 -11.17
C ASN A 207 -3.65 -16.80 -11.69
N ASN A 208 -3.04 -16.15 -12.68
CA ASN A 208 -3.53 -14.89 -13.25
C ASN A 208 -4.83 -15.10 -14.04
N ARG A 209 -5.98 -14.91 -13.38
CA ARG A 209 -7.31 -14.99 -13.98
C ARG A 209 -8.13 -13.80 -13.50
N SER A 210 -8.82 -13.10 -14.40
CA SER A 210 -9.65 -11.94 -14.03
C SER A 210 -10.79 -12.29 -13.06
N SER A 211 -11.20 -13.56 -13.03
CA SER A 211 -12.18 -14.10 -12.07
C SER A 211 -11.65 -14.30 -10.66
N GLN A 212 -10.36 -14.08 -10.40
CA GLN A 212 -9.80 -14.20 -9.05
C GLN A 212 -10.45 -13.19 -8.10
N GLN A 213 -10.67 -13.63 -6.86
CA GLN A 213 -11.14 -12.73 -5.82
C GLN A 213 -10.12 -11.59 -5.60
N TRP A 214 -10.60 -10.36 -5.59
CA TRP A 214 -9.78 -9.14 -5.46
C TRP A 214 -8.75 -8.97 -6.59
N TYR A 215 -9.05 -9.42 -7.81
CA TYR A 215 -8.12 -9.41 -8.93
C TYR A 215 -7.43 -8.06 -9.16
N VAL A 216 -8.19 -6.97 -9.32
CA VAL A 216 -7.64 -5.61 -9.55
C VAL A 216 -6.71 -5.18 -8.41
N TYR A 217 -7.10 -5.44 -7.16
CA TYR A 217 -6.29 -5.15 -5.98
C TYR A 217 -5.02 -6.01 -5.91
N GLY A 218 -5.10 -7.29 -6.30
CA GLY A 218 -3.94 -8.16 -6.42
C GLY A 218 -2.99 -7.69 -7.52
N THR A 219 -3.52 -7.33 -8.69
CA THR A 219 -2.76 -6.81 -9.82
C THR A 219 -2.04 -5.50 -9.48
N PHE A 220 -2.67 -4.63 -8.68
CA PHE A 220 -2.06 -3.41 -8.17
C PHE A 220 -0.73 -3.68 -7.43
N TYR A 221 -0.64 -4.71 -6.58
CA TYR A 221 0.62 -5.07 -5.92
C TYR A 221 1.53 -5.96 -6.75
N ALA A 222 0.95 -6.82 -7.59
CA ALA A 222 1.73 -7.70 -8.43
C ALA A 222 2.53 -6.93 -9.49
N ALA A 223 1.99 -5.83 -10.03
CA ALA A 223 2.72 -5.00 -11.00
C ALA A 223 4.09 -4.51 -10.46
N PRO A 224 4.19 -3.76 -9.35
CA PRO A 224 5.50 -3.35 -8.83
C PRO A 224 6.34 -4.54 -8.34
N ALA A 225 5.72 -5.60 -7.81
CA ALA A 225 6.47 -6.78 -7.36
C ALA A 225 7.18 -7.50 -8.51
N GLN A 226 6.47 -7.75 -9.61
CA GLN A 226 7.00 -8.40 -10.80
C GLN A 226 8.00 -7.47 -11.52
N TYR A 227 7.74 -6.16 -11.53
CA TYR A 227 8.67 -5.16 -12.05
C TYR A 227 10.02 -5.19 -11.30
N MET A 228 10.00 -5.27 -9.97
CA MET A 228 11.23 -5.36 -9.16
C MET A 228 12.02 -6.67 -9.36
N ILE A 229 11.37 -7.75 -9.81
CA ILE A 229 12.08 -8.96 -10.24
C ILE A 229 12.75 -8.73 -11.61
N GLY A 230 12.05 -8.04 -12.51
CA GLY A 230 12.58 -7.62 -13.80
C GLY A 230 12.76 -8.77 -14.81
N GLY A 231 13.48 -8.47 -15.90
CA GLY A 231 13.76 -9.40 -16.99
C GLY A 231 12.52 -10.08 -17.55
N LYS A 232 12.65 -11.37 -17.88
CA LYS A 232 11.56 -12.18 -18.44
C LYS A 232 10.30 -12.19 -17.57
N THR A 233 10.45 -12.17 -16.24
CA THR A 233 9.33 -12.15 -15.30
C THR A 233 8.46 -10.91 -15.51
N TRP A 234 9.07 -9.73 -15.66
CA TRP A 234 8.33 -8.50 -15.95
C TRP A 234 7.71 -8.52 -17.36
N GLU A 235 8.45 -8.97 -18.36
CA GLU A 235 7.95 -9.05 -19.74
C GLU A 235 6.70 -9.95 -19.85
N ASP A 236 6.75 -11.13 -19.22
CA ASP A 236 5.62 -12.06 -19.17
C ASP A 236 4.44 -11.43 -18.43
N TRP A 237 4.69 -10.80 -17.27
CA TRP A 237 3.64 -10.15 -16.49
C TRP A 237 2.97 -9.00 -17.25
N TYR A 238 3.75 -8.14 -17.90
CA TYR A 238 3.24 -6.97 -18.61
C TYR A 238 2.26 -7.37 -19.72
N LYS A 239 2.58 -8.44 -20.47
CA LYS A 239 1.70 -8.99 -21.52
C LYS A 239 0.34 -9.42 -20.98
N VAL A 240 0.31 -10.05 -19.81
CA VAL A 240 -0.92 -10.64 -19.25
C VAL A 240 -1.72 -9.68 -18.37
N ALA A 241 -1.08 -8.67 -17.77
CA ALA A 241 -1.72 -7.67 -16.92
C ALA A 241 -2.23 -6.46 -17.70
N GLY A 242 -1.51 -6.02 -18.75
CA GLY A 242 -1.87 -4.86 -19.56
C GLY A 242 -3.20 -5.02 -20.30
N GLY A 243 -3.57 -6.26 -20.65
CA GLY A 243 -4.82 -6.55 -21.36
C GLY A 243 -6.08 -6.56 -20.48
N SER A 244 -5.96 -6.90 -19.19
CA SER A 244 -7.08 -7.13 -18.27
C SER A 244 -7.33 -5.96 -17.32
N ALA A 245 -6.29 -5.35 -16.75
CA ALA A 245 -6.43 -4.29 -15.74
C ALA A 245 -7.03 -2.99 -16.30
N VAL A 246 -6.71 -2.63 -17.55
CA VAL A 246 -7.20 -1.41 -18.19
C VAL A 246 -8.66 -1.55 -18.65
N LYS A 247 -9.05 -2.73 -19.14
CA LYS A 247 -10.40 -2.97 -19.69
C LYS A 247 -11.47 -3.09 -18.60
N ASP A 248 -11.13 -3.68 -17.46
CA ASP A 248 -12.09 -3.89 -16.36
C ASP A 248 -12.24 -2.66 -15.44
N SER A 249 -11.34 -1.66 -15.56
CA SER A 249 -11.40 -0.41 -14.78
C SER A 249 -12.21 0.71 -15.45
N ILE A 250 -12.65 0.50 -16.70
CA ILE A 250 -13.36 1.49 -17.53
C ILE A 250 -14.85 1.13 -17.73
N LYS A 251 -15.33 0.06 -17.09
CA LYS A 251 -16.77 -0.27 -17.03
C LYS A 251 -17.36 0.17 -15.71
#